data_AF-A0AAW5JMK9-F1
#
_entry.id   AF-A0AAW5JMK9-F1
#
_cell.length_a   1.000
_cell.length_b   1.000
_cell.length_c   1.000
_cell.angle_alpha   90.00
_cell.angle_beta   90.00
_cell.angle_gamma   90.00
#
_symmetry.space_group_name_H-M   'P 1'
#
loop_
_entity.id
_entity.type
_entity.pdbx_description
1 polymer ?
#
loop_
_entity_poly.entity_id
_entity_poly.type
_entity_poly.pdbx_seq_one_letter_code
_entity_poly.pdbx_strand_id
1 'polypeptide(L)'
;MKKSKELLFAAAFVLTAALLLGLCGAALRPVRVDYGAVWEPYLAEPKDSLDYLYLGSSYAYCDVNPSLIYDATGLTGYVLAGPEQTLSTTYWYLREALKTQTPQVVLIEASALHFERYQNYSQINVGYMPFSTNKLHAIFEAAEPELRTGLLFDLYFYHSRWKELTVQSALWALAPKGADQLKGYTAVEGVFEQIADGPFQREVKPDAVYRQNLADLGRILALCEEYGALPVVVFHPTYSQLPAQEYERIRSDVAALDPKAKYFDWSSQITSIGLDPTLHFFDPGHLNRAGADLFSPWVGIFLTNELEVFPRAQTEENAAAWRASAEHWLQAVPSEQE
;
A
#
# COMPACT_ATOMS: atom_id res chain seq x y z
N MET A 1 35.87 -36.74 -12.17
CA MET A 1 36.35 -35.88 -11.06
C MET A 1 36.76 -34.47 -11.47
N LYS A 2 37.44 -34.22 -12.61
CA LYS A 2 37.76 -32.84 -13.04
C LYS A 2 36.53 -32.04 -13.51
N LYS A 3 35.72 -32.60 -14.42
CA LYS A 3 34.46 -31.98 -14.88
C LYS A 3 33.46 -31.65 -13.76
N SER A 4 33.37 -32.51 -12.74
CA SER A 4 32.49 -32.27 -11.59
C SER A 4 32.98 -31.11 -10.71
N LYS A 5 34.31 -30.93 -10.60
CA LYS A 5 34.90 -29.77 -9.91
C LYS A 5 34.70 -28.50 -10.73
N GLU A 6 34.87 -28.55 -12.05
CA GLU A 6 34.64 -27.41 -12.96
C GLU A 6 33.18 -26.92 -12.91
N LEU A 7 32.21 -27.84 -12.94
CA LEU A 7 30.79 -27.50 -12.78
C LEU A 7 30.49 -26.88 -11.41
N LEU A 8 31.11 -27.40 -10.34
CA LEU A 8 30.95 -26.84 -9.01
C LEU A 8 31.54 -25.43 -8.91
N PHE A 9 32.72 -25.20 -9.49
CA PHE A 9 33.33 -23.86 -9.56
C PHE A 9 32.50 -22.89 -10.40
N ALA A 10 31.97 -23.33 -11.54
CA ALA A 10 31.09 -22.51 -12.37
C ALA A 10 29.81 -22.13 -11.62
N ALA A 11 29.18 -23.09 -10.93
CA ALA A 11 28.00 -22.83 -10.11
C ALA A 11 28.31 -21.86 -8.96
N ALA A 12 29.42 -22.07 -8.25
CA ALA A 12 29.86 -21.17 -7.18
C ALA A 12 30.12 -19.76 -7.69
N PHE A 13 30.77 -19.62 -8.86
CA PHE A 13 31.00 -18.32 -9.50
C PHE A 13 29.69 -17.62 -9.84
N VAL A 14 28.73 -18.32 -10.48
CA VAL A 14 27.43 -17.75 -10.85
C VAL A 14 26.65 -17.33 -9.61
N LEU A 15 26.62 -18.16 -8.56
CA LEU A 15 25.93 -17.82 -7.30
C LEU A 15 26.58 -16.61 -6.61
N THR A 16 27.91 -16.55 -6.60
CA THR A 16 28.63 -15.41 -6.01
C THR A 16 28.38 -14.13 -6.81
N ALA A 17 28.42 -14.20 -8.14
CA ALA A 17 28.12 -13.06 -8.99
C ALA A 17 26.67 -12.59 -8.81
N ALA A 18 25.70 -13.51 -8.76
CA ALA A 18 24.30 -13.18 -8.51
C ALA A 18 24.10 -12.52 -7.14
N LEU A 19 24.75 -13.03 -6.09
CA LEU A 19 24.71 -12.44 -4.76
C LEU A 19 25.31 -11.03 -4.76
N LEU A 20 26.49 -10.85 -5.35
CA LEU A 20 27.15 -9.54 -5.43
C LEU A 20 26.32 -8.53 -6.23
N LEU A 21 25.75 -8.93 -7.36
CA LEU A 21 24.86 -8.08 -8.16
C LEU A 21 23.59 -7.72 -7.37
N GLY A 22 23.03 -8.66 -6.61
CA GLY A 22 21.90 -8.42 -5.72
C GLY A 22 22.23 -7.42 -4.60
N LEU A 23 23.38 -7.58 -3.93
CA LEU A 23 23.84 -6.64 -2.90
C LEU A 23 24.13 -5.25 -3.47
N CYS A 24 24.77 -5.16 -4.63
CA CYS A 24 24.97 -3.89 -5.32
C CYS A 24 23.63 -3.26 -5.73
N GLY A 25 22.68 -4.07 -6.21
CA GLY A 25 21.32 -3.63 -6.53
C GLY A 25 20.61 -3.05 -5.31
N ALA A 26 20.65 -3.74 -4.17
CA ALA A 26 20.07 -3.27 -2.92
C ALA A 26 20.74 -1.97 -2.43
N ALA A 27 22.07 -1.89 -2.45
CA ALA A 27 22.80 -0.69 -2.05
C ALA A 27 22.57 0.52 -2.97
N LEU A 28 22.35 0.27 -4.27
CA LEU A 28 22.11 1.30 -5.28
C LEU A 28 20.64 1.61 -5.51
N ARG A 29 19.69 0.83 -4.98
CA ARG A 29 18.28 1.19 -5.00
C ARG A 29 18.04 2.33 -3.98
N PRO A 30 17.23 3.35 -4.30
CA PRO A 30 16.88 4.37 -3.32
C PRO A 30 16.19 3.72 -2.11
N VAL A 31 16.41 4.22 -0.90
CA VAL A 31 15.61 3.75 0.24
C VAL A 31 14.22 4.35 0.12
N ARG A 32 13.17 3.53 0.24
CA ARG A 32 11.78 3.99 0.20
C ARG A 32 11.29 4.22 1.62
N VAL A 33 11.27 5.49 2.04
CA VAL A 33 10.82 5.89 3.38
C VAL A 33 9.45 6.57 3.38
N ASP A 34 8.95 6.96 2.20
CA ASP A 34 7.70 7.70 2.06
C ASP A 34 7.12 7.56 0.65
N TYR A 35 5.89 8.04 0.43
CA TYR A 35 5.08 7.97 -0.79
C TYR A 35 4.67 6.54 -1.20
N GLY A 36 4.34 5.68 -0.24
CA GLY A 36 3.89 4.31 -0.49
C GLY A 36 4.97 3.35 -1.04
N ALA A 37 4.59 2.09 -1.28
CA ALA A 37 5.44 0.94 -1.55
C ALA A 37 6.51 0.70 -0.47
N VAL A 38 6.20 1.07 0.78
CA VAL A 38 7.10 1.02 1.94
C VAL A 38 7.04 -0.39 2.57
N TRP A 39 7.82 -1.31 2.02
CA TRP A 39 7.85 -2.72 2.43
C TRP A 39 8.75 -3.03 3.63
N GLU A 40 9.86 -2.31 3.80
CA GLU A 40 10.85 -2.67 4.84
C GLU A 40 10.29 -2.55 6.26
N PRO A 41 9.59 -1.46 6.64
CA PRO A 41 8.93 -1.36 7.95
C PRO A 41 7.81 -2.41 8.12
N TYR A 42 7.00 -2.67 7.08
CA TYR A 42 5.98 -3.73 7.10
C TYR A 42 6.59 -5.10 7.45
N LEU A 43 7.71 -5.46 6.82
CA LEU A 43 8.37 -6.75 7.05
C LEU A 43 9.01 -6.84 8.45
N ALA A 44 9.20 -5.72 9.13
CA ALA A 44 9.68 -5.64 10.49
C ALA A 44 8.55 -5.68 11.54
N GLU A 45 7.28 -5.58 11.13
CA GLU A 45 6.15 -5.79 12.05
C GLU A 45 6.17 -7.23 12.59
N PRO A 46 5.90 -7.44 13.89
CA PRO A 46 5.86 -8.78 14.45
C PRO A 46 4.83 -9.66 13.72
N LYS A 47 5.16 -10.95 13.57
CA LYS A 47 4.29 -11.91 12.89
C LYS A 47 2.91 -11.96 13.57
N ASP A 48 1.85 -11.97 12.75
CA ASP A 48 0.46 -12.07 13.19
C ASP A 48 0.07 -11.00 14.23
N SER A 49 0.60 -9.78 14.09
CA SER A 49 0.36 -8.67 15.01
C SER A 49 -0.57 -7.58 14.49
N LEU A 50 -0.98 -7.65 13.22
CA LEU A 50 -1.85 -6.64 12.59
C LEU A 50 -3.31 -7.13 12.50
N ASP A 51 -4.24 -6.36 13.04
CA ASP A 51 -5.69 -6.61 12.94
C ASP A 51 -6.26 -6.37 11.55
N TYR A 52 -5.72 -5.39 10.83
CA TYR A 52 -6.13 -5.08 9.46
C TYR A 52 -4.95 -4.77 8.55
N LEU A 53 -5.16 -5.01 7.25
CA LEU A 53 -4.32 -4.47 6.18
C LEU A 53 -5.17 -3.52 5.32
N TYR A 54 -4.59 -2.40 4.94
CA TYR A 54 -5.20 -1.47 3.99
C TYR A 54 -4.37 -1.45 2.72
N LEU A 55 -4.94 -1.89 1.61
CA LEU A 55 -4.25 -2.04 0.34
C LEU A 55 -4.86 -1.10 -0.70
N GLY A 56 -4.02 -0.52 -1.55
CA GLY A 56 -4.53 0.39 -2.56
C GLY A 56 -3.51 1.35 -3.13
N SER A 57 -4.04 2.44 -3.67
CA SER A 57 -3.28 3.50 -4.32
C SER A 57 -2.89 4.62 -3.34
N SER A 58 -2.55 5.81 -3.85
CA SER A 58 -2.32 7.02 -3.03
C SER A 58 -3.51 7.44 -2.20
N TYR A 59 -4.74 7.14 -2.63
CA TYR A 59 -5.93 7.29 -1.79
C TYR A 59 -5.76 6.54 -0.46
N ALA A 60 -5.20 5.33 -0.45
CA ALA A 60 -4.95 4.59 0.78
C ALA A 60 -3.85 5.24 1.64
N TYR A 61 -2.65 5.42 1.09
CA TYR A 61 -1.49 5.83 1.90
C TYR A 61 -1.45 7.32 2.25
N CYS A 62 -2.15 8.20 1.53
CA CYS A 62 -2.25 9.62 1.87
C CYS A 62 -3.38 9.92 2.86
N ASP A 63 -4.45 9.12 2.87
CA ASP A 63 -5.68 9.46 3.61
C ASP A 63 -5.79 8.73 4.96
N VAL A 64 -5.09 7.61 5.14
CA VAL A 64 -5.29 6.72 6.30
C VAL A 64 -4.00 6.57 7.11
N ASN A 65 -4.02 7.05 8.34
CA ASN A 65 -2.96 6.90 9.32
C ASN A 65 -3.29 5.80 10.35
N PRO A 66 -2.64 4.62 10.29
CA PRO A 66 -2.89 3.54 11.25
C PRO A 66 -2.61 3.90 12.71
N SER A 67 -1.70 4.83 12.97
CA SER A 67 -1.38 5.23 14.34
C SER A 67 -2.54 5.94 15.02
N LEU A 68 -3.33 6.71 14.27
CA LEU A 68 -4.52 7.39 14.79
C LEU A 68 -5.74 6.46 14.87
N ILE A 69 -5.81 5.43 14.02
CA ILE A 69 -6.75 4.31 14.20
C ILE A 69 -6.45 3.58 15.52
N TYR A 70 -5.17 3.28 15.76
CA TYR A 70 -4.72 2.64 16.99
C TYR A 70 -5.03 3.49 18.23
N ASP A 71 -4.76 4.80 18.20
CA ASP A 71 -5.09 5.70 19.32
C ASP A 71 -6.59 5.66 19.67
N ALA A 72 -7.45 5.70 18.65
CA ALA A 72 -8.89 5.74 18.82
C ALA A 72 -9.51 4.40 19.27
N THR A 73 -8.93 3.26 18.87
CA THR A 73 -9.60 1.95 18.97
C THR A 73 -8.74 0.80 19.49
N GLY A 74 -7.42 0.99 19.55
CA GLY A 74 -6.44 -0.05 19.84
C GLY A 74 -6.17 -1.00 18.67
N LEU A 75 -6.86 -0.86 17.52
CA LEU A 75 -6.64 -1.70 16.34
C LEU A 75 -5.25 -1.44 15.76
N THR A 76 -4.48 -2.51 15.55
CA THR A 76 -3.18 -2.43 14.87
C THR A 76 -3.37 -2.72 13.38
N GLY A 77 -2.67 -2.00 12.52
CA GLY A 77 -2.76 -2.27 11.08
C GLY A 77 -1.65 -1.64 10.29
N TYR A 78 -1.68 -1.83 8.97
CA TYR A 78 -0.66 -1.26 8.10
C TYR A 78 -1.27 -0.89 6.76
N VAL A 79 -0.92 0.29 6.25
CA VAL A 79 -1.28 0.70 4.90
C VAL A 79 -0.20 0.22 3.94
N LEU A 80 -0.45 -0.90 3.28
CA LEU A 80 0.47 -1.48 2.30
C LEU A 80 -0.02 -1.13 0.90
N ALA A 81 0.22 0.13 0.53
CA ALA A 81 -0.27 0.77 -0.68
C ALA A 81 0.87 1.51 -1.39
N GLY A 82 0.68 1.85 -2.66
CA GLY A 82 1.68 2.48 -3.51
C GLY A 82 1.07 3.42 -4.56
N PRO A 83 1.86 4.32 -5.17
CA PRO A 83 1.33 5.31 -6.11
C PRO A 83 0.68 4.62 -7.31
N GLU A 84 -0.55 5.05 -7.64
CA GLU A 84 -1.37 4.47 -8.73
C GLU A 84 -1.37 2.92 -8.73
N GLN A 85 -1.32 2.30 -7.54
CA GLN A 85 -1.25 0.84 -7.44
C GLN A 85 -2.49 0.19 -8.05
N THR A 86 -2.28 -0.69 -9.03
CA THR A 86 -3.36 -1.41 -9.71
C THR A 86 -3.84 -2.61 -8.88
N LEU A 87 -5.02 -3.15 -9.20
CA LEU A 87 -5.52 -4.36 -8.53
C LEU A 87 -4.66 -5.59 -8.84
N SER A 88 -4.06 -5.69 -10.04
CA SER A 88 -3.09 -6.74 -10.35
C SER A 88 -1.87 -6.71 -9.41
N THR A 89 -1.34 -5.52 -9.11
CA THR A 89 -0.26 -5.38 -8.11
C THR A 89 -0.75 -5.65 -6.69
N THR A 90 -1.95 -5.16 -6.35
CA THR A 90 -2.57 -5.36 -5.03
C THR A 90 -2.75 -6.83 -4.69
N TYR A 91 -3.11 -7.67 -5.66
CA TYR A 91 -3.15 -9.13 -5.50
C TYR A 91 -1.81 -9.69 -4.99
N TRP A 92 -0.71 -9.28 -5.62
CA TRP A 92 0.63 -9.75 -5.25
C TRP A 92 1.13 -9.14 -3.94
N TYR A 93 0.71 -7.92 -3.63
CA TYR A 93 0.95 -7.29 -2.32
C TYR A 93 0.28 -8.09 -1.22
N LEU A 94 -1.03 -8.36 -1.34
CA LEU A 94 -1.77 -9.15 -0.36
C LEU A 94 -1.15 -10.54 -0.18
N ARG A 95 -0.87 -11.25 -1.27
CA ARG A 95 -0.30 -12.60 -1.21
C ARG A 95 1.08 -12.63 -0.55
N GLU A 96 1.89 -11.60 -0.71
CA GLU A 96 3.17 -11.49 0.00
C GLU A 96 2.98 -11.12 1.47
N ALA A 97 2.06 -10.20 1.76
CA ALA A 97 1.73 -9.76 3.11
C ALA A 97 1.23 -10.93 3.99
N LEU A 98 0.34 -11.76 3.45
CA LEU A 98 -0.25 -12.91 4.14
C LEU A 98 0.75 -14.02 4.52
N LYS A 99 2.01 -13.93 4.09
CA LYS A 99 3.07 -14.85 4.55
C LYS A 99 3.49 -14.60 6.01
N THR A 100 3.29 -13.38 6.51
CA THR A 100 3.69 -12.96 7.85
C THR A 100 2.53 -12.46 8.70
N GLN A 101 1.36 -12.17 8.11
CA GLN A 101 0.21 -11.63 8.81
C GLN A 101 -1.07 -12.40 8.51
N THR A 102 -1.91 -12.54 9.53
CA THR A 102 -3.27 -13.07 9.46
C THR A 102 -4.26 -12.00 9.97
N PRO A 103 -4.56 -10.98 9.15
CA PRO A 103 -5.47 -9.91 9.55
C PRO A 103 -6.90 -10.43 9.66
N GLN A 104 -7.71 -9.79 10.52
CA GLN A 104 -9.15 -10.06 10.61
C GLN A 104 -9.89 -9.49 9.39
N VAL A 105 -9.42 -8.35 8.89
CA VAL A 105 -10.03 -7.63 7.76
C VAL A 105 -8.96 -7.09 6.80
N VAL A 106 -9.26 -7.11 5.51
CA VAL A 106 -8.44 -6.49 4.45
C VAL A 106 -9.27 -5.43 3.75
N LEU A 107 -8.89 -4.17 3.92
CA LEU A 107 -9.48 -3.04 3.21
C LEU A 107 -8.81 -2.89 1.84
N ILE A 108 -9.63 -2.74 0.80
CA ILE A 108 -9.20 -2.67 -0.60
C ILE A 108 -9.73 -1.36 -1.18
N GLU A 109 -8.83 -0.41 -1.42
CA GLU A 109 -9.16 0.85 -2.06
C GLU A 109 -9.55 0.62 -3.53
N ALA A 110 -10.78 0.99 -3.86
CA ALA A 110 -11.48 0.52 -5.06
C ALA A 110 -11.30 1.42 -6.29
N SER A 111 -10.65 2.59 -6.17
CA SER A 111 -10.37 3.47 -7.30
C SER A 111 -9.61 2.78 -8.42
N ALA A 112 -8.78 1.80 -8.10
CA ALA A 112 -8.05 1.02 -9.09
C ALA A 112 -8.95 0.22 -10.07
N LEU A 113 -10.25 0.08 -9.80
CA LEU A 113 -11.21 -0.49 -10.77
C LEU A 113 -11.31 0.33 -12.07
N HIS A 114 -11.07 1.65 -12.00
CA HIS A 114 -11.04 2.55 -13.15
C HIS A 114 -9.63 3.11 -13.40
N PHE A 115 -8.58 2.30 -13.16
CA PHE A 115 -7.22 2.57 -13.63
C PHE A 115 -6.95 1.82 -14.93
N GLU A 116 -6.04 2.35 -15.76
CA GLU A 116 -5.43 1.55 -16.82
C GLU A 116 -4.66 0.37 -16.22
N ARG A 117 -4.54 -0.70 -17.00
CA ARG A 117 -3.79 -1.92 -16.62
C ARG A 117 -2.38 -1.61 -16.09
N TYR A 118 -1.75 -0.61 -16.69
CA TYR A 118 -0.39 -0.16 -16.41
C TYR A 118 -0.43 1.31 -16.05
N GLN A 119 0.31 1.68 -15.02
CA GLN A 119 0.36 3.02 -14.44
C GLN A 119 1.81 3.48 -14.40
N ASN A 120 2.08 4.75 -14.10
CA ASN A 120 3.45 5.30 -14.23
C ASN A 120 4.42 4.78 -13.16
N TYR A 121 3.96 3.96 -12.22
CA TYR A 121 4.67 3.61 -11.00
C TYR A 121 4.88 2.11 -10.79
N SER A 122 4.69 1.27 -11.82
CA SER A 122 4.97 -0.17 -11.76
C SER A 122 6.40 -0.49 -11.30
N GLN A 123 7.39 0.31 -11.72
CA GLN A 123 8.78 0.18 -11.24
C GLN A 123 8.87 0.31 -9.72
N ILE A 124 8.17 1.29 -9.14
CA ILE A 124 8.19 1.54 -7.69
C ILE A 124 7.41 0.42 -7.00
N ASN A 125 6.15 0.20 -7.39
CA ASN A 125 5.28 -0.74 -6.71
C ASN A 125 5.85 -2.17 -6.73
N VAL A 126 6.34 -2.65 -7.87
CA VAL A 126 6.90 -4.01 -7.95
C VAL A 126 8.36 -4.06 -7.51
N GLY A 127 9.14 -3.01 -7.77
CA GLY A 127 10.57 -2.96 -7.47
C GLY A 127 10.85 -3.08 -5.97
N TYR A 128 10.05 -2.46 -5.11
CA TYR A 128 10.26 -2.49 -3.66
C TYR A 128 9.68 -3.71 -2.94
N MET A 129 8.93 -4.58 -3.63
CA MET A 129 8.50 -5.85 -3.02
C MET A 129 9.72 -6.65 -2.53
N PRO A 130 9.60 -7.37 -1.39
CA PRO A 130 10.63 -8.30 -0.95
C PRO A 130 10.90 -9.36 -2.02
N PHE A 131 12.14 -9.83 -2.10
CA PHE A 131 12.49 -10.88 -3.05
C PHE A 131 11.78 -12.19 -2.67
N SER A 132 10.83 -12.61 -3.50
CA SER A 132 10.06 -13.83 -3.32
C SER A 132 9.53 -14.34 -4.66
N THR A 133 8.93 -15.53 -4.67
CA THR A 133 8.18 -16.01 -5.84
C THR A 133 7.04 -15.08 -6.19
N ASN A 134 6.39 -14.43 -5.22
CA ASN A 134 5.32 -13.47 -5.46
C ASN A 134 5.84 -12.23 -6.18
N LYS A 135 7.03 -11.71 -5.82
CA LYS A 135 7.67 -10.63 -6.59
C LYS A 135 7.93 -11.05 -8.03
N LEU A 136 8.46 -12.26 -8.26
CA LEU A 136 8.69 -12.76 -9.63
C LEU A 136 7.40 -12.79 -10.43
N HIS A 137 6.30 -13.30 -9.86
CA HIS A 137 5.01 -13.27 -10.53
C HIS A 137 4.51 -11.84 -10.78
N ALA A 138 4.63 -10.94 -9.81
CA ALA A 138 4.26 -9.53 -9.97
C ALA A 138 5.00 -8.86 -11.15
N ILE A 139 6.28 -9.17 -11.33
CA ILE A 139 7.07 -8.68 -12.48
C ILE A 139 6.46 -9.11 -13.82
N PHE A 140 6.01 -10.35 -13.94
CA PHE A 140 5.51 -10.88 -15.21
C PHE A 140 4.01 -10.65 -15.44
N GLU A 141 3.22 -10.50 -14.39
CA GLU A 141 1.76 -10.39 -14.46
C GLU A 141 1.24 -8.96 -14.25
N ALA A 142 1.90 -8.17 -13.42
CA ALA A 142 1.45 -6.83 -13.01
C ALA A 142 2.30 -5.68 -13.59
N ALA A 143 3.54 -5.92 -14.01
CA ALA A 143 4.39 -4.91 -14.61
C ALA A 143 4.46 -5.00 -16.15
N GLU A 144 4.71 -3.86 -16.77
CA GLU A 144 4.92 -3.66 -18.20
C GLU A 144 6.12 -4.49 -18.68
N PRO A 145 6.03 -5.15 -19.84
CA PRO A 145 7.11 -5.96 -20.41
C PRO A 145 8.48 -5.26 -20.45
N GLU A 146 8.50 -3.97 -20.76
CA GLU A 146 9.69 -3.12 -20.87
C GLU A 146 10.41 -2.91 -19.53
N LEU A 147 9.70 -2.96 -18.39
CA LEU A 147 10.30 -2.77 -17.07
C LEU A 147 10.88 -4.05 -16.48
N ARG A 148 10.49 -5.22 -17.00
CA ARG A 148 10.80 -6.54 -16.39
C ARG A 148 12.28 -6.79 -16.21
N THR A 149 13.10 -6.41 -17.20
CA THR A 149 14.55 -6.57 -17.12
C THR A 149 15.12 -5.80 -15.93
N GLY A 150 14.68 -4.55 -15.72
CA GLY A 150 15.15 -3.76 -14.58
C GLY A 150 14.55 -4.17 -13.24
N LEU A 151 13.34 -4.73 -13.24
CA LEU A 151 12.73 -5.29 -12.03
C LEU A 151 13.40 -6.60 -11.58
N LEU A 152 13.93 -7.39 -12.52
CA LEU A 152 14.75 -8.57 -12.23
C LEU A 152 16.18 -8.19 -11.81
N PHE A 153 16.71 -7.11 -12.37
CA PHE A 153 18.07 -6.65 -12.17
C PHE A 153 18.08 -5.15 -11.86
N ASP A 154 17.97 -4.78 -10.58
CA ASP A 154 17.90 -3.38 -10.13
C ASP A 154 18.98 -2.46 -10.70
N LEU A 155 20.18 -3.01 -10.92
CA LEU A 155 21.30 -2.28 -11.52
C LEU A 155 20.95 -1.70 -12.89
N TYR A 156 20.05 -2.32 -13.65
CA TYR A 156 19.56 -1.76 -14.90
C TYR A 156 18.98 -0.35 -14.69
N PHE A 157 18.15 -0.17 -13.67
CA PHE A 157 17.55 1.13 -13.33
C PHE A 157 18.52 2.06 -12.61
N TYR A 158 19.32 1.51 -11.69
CA TYR A 158 20.03 2.34 -10.71
C TYR A 158 21.56 2.34 -10.86
N HIS A 159 22.12 1.76 -11.93
CA HIS A 159 23.58 1.70 -12.11
C HIS A 159 24.22 3.08 -11.94
N SER A 160 23.65 4.14 -12.51
CA SER A 160 24.20 5.51 -12.47
C SER A 160 24.40 6.08 -11.05
N ARG A 161 23.68 5.55 -10.04
CA ARG A 161 23.77 5.99 -8.64
C ARG A 161 25.08 5.61 -7.96
N TRP A 162 25.95 4.83 -8.60
CA TRP A 162 27.30 4.55 -8.08
C TRP A 162 28.11 5.83 -7.83
N LYS A 163 27.78 6.91 -8.53
CA LYS A 163 28.40 8.25 -8.37
C LYS A 163 28.00 8.96 -7.07
N GLU A 164 26.85 8.58 -6.50
CA GLU A 164 26.27 9.17 -5.28
C GLU A 164 26.48 8.27 -4.06
N LEU A 165 26.96 7.03 -4.27
CA LEU A 165 27.08 6.03 -3.23
C LEU A 165 28.28 6.33 -2.33
N THR A 166 28.00 6.53 -1.04
CA THR A 166 29.02 6.54 0.02
C THR A 166 29.03 5.20 0.75
N VAL A 167 30.12 4.89 1.46
CA VAL A 167 30.18 3.69 2.31
C VAL A 167 29.06 3.74 3.37
N GLN A 168 28.79 4.91 3.93
CA GLN A 168 27.73 5.09 4.93
C GLN A 168 26.34 4.85 4.34
N SER A 169 26.03 5.40 3.17
CA SER A 169 24.74 5.19 2.51
C SER A 169 24.55 3.73 2.07
N ALA A 170 25.62 3.05 1.66
CA ALA A 170 25.58 1.61 1.33
C ALA A 170 25.33 0.75 2.57
N LEU A 171 26.04 1.02 3.66
CA LEU A 171 25.81 0.33 4.94
C LEU A 171 24.39 0.58 5.46
N TRP A 172 23.89 1.81 5.34
CA TRP A 172 22.52 2.14 5.71
C TRP A 172 21.50 1.39 4.85
N ALA A 173 21.68 1.33 3.53
CA ALA A 173 20.77 0.62 2.64
C ALA A 173 20.73 -0.90 2.88
N LEU A 174 21.83 -1.49 3.37
CA LEU A 174 21.93 -2.93 3.65
C LEU A 174 21.57 -3.30 5.10
N ALA A 175 21.49 -2.33 6.00
CA ALA A 175 21.13 -2.57 7.39
C ALA A 175 19.65 -2.97 7.50
N PRO A 176 19.30 -3.99 8.30
CA PRO A 176 17.91 -4.32 8.58
C PRO A 176 17.18 -3.09 9.10
N LYS A 177 16.03 -2.77 8.51
CA LYS A 177 15.15 -1.72 9.01
C LYS A 177 14.22 -2.31 10.07
N GLY A 178 13.93 -1.50 11.09
CA GLY A 178 12.87 -1.79 12.05
C GLY A 178 11.52 -1.32 11.54
N ALA A 179 10.47 -1.66 12.28
CA ALA A 179 9.17 -1.02 12.12
C ALA A 179 9.30 0.48 12.37
N ASP A 180 8.45 1.27 11.74
CA ASP A 180 8.43 2.72 11.88
C ASP A 180 7.11 3.23 12.46
N GLN A 181 7.05 4.55 12.69
CA GLN A 181 5.88 5.24 13.23
C GLN A 181 4.90 5.67 12.12
N LEU A 182 5.28 5.50 10.84
CA LEU A 182 4.45 5.89 9.69
C LEU A 182 3.44 4.79 9.38
N LYS A 183 3.77 3.52 9.59
CA LYS A 183 2.88 2.37 9.36
C LYS A 183 2.29 2.36 7.94
N GLY A 184 3.09 2.85 6.98
CA GLY A 184 2.73 2.96 5.57
C GLY A 184 1.94 4.22 5.18
N TYR A 185 1.67 5.13 6.12
CA TYR A 185 1.04 6.43 5.86
C TYR A 185 2.06 7.49 5.39
N THR A 186 1.65 8.32 4.44
CA THR A 186 2.38 9.49 3.94
C THR A 186 1.55 10.74 4.19
N ALA A 187 2.07 11.65 5.02
CA ALA A 187 1.44 12.96 5.18
C ALA A 187 1.65 13.80 3.92
N VAL A 188 0.56 14.36 3.39
CA VAL A 188 0.60 15.40 2.37
C VAL A 188 0.01 16.69 2.93
N GLU A 189 0.74 17.79 2.76
CA GLU A 189 0.39 19.09 3.33
C GLU A 189 -0.07 20.06 2.25
N GLY A 190 -0.94 21.00 2.64
CA GLY A 190 -1.50 22.00 1.74
C GLY A 190 -3.00 21.84 1.54
N VAL A 191 -3.62 22.83 0.89
CA VAL A 191 -5.06 22.91 0.69
C VAL A 191 -5.34 23.26 -0.77
N PHE A 192 -6.25 22.52 -1.39
CA PHE A 192 -6.69 22.79 -2.76
C PHE A 192 -7.73 23.92 -2.80
N GLU A 193 -7.32 25.13 -3.15
CA GLU A 193 -8.19 26.31 -3.12
C GLU A 193 -9.44 26.20 -4.03
N GLN A 194 -9.33 25.48 -5.15
CA GLN A 194 -10.40 25.36 -6.16
C GLN A 194 -11.44 24.27 -5.83
N ILE A 195 -11.33 23.61 -4.66
CA ILE A 195 -12.28 22.58 -4.20
C ILE A 195 -13.72 23.13 -4.09
N ALA A 196 -13.87 24.45 -3.96
CA ALA A 196 -15.15 25.15 -3.84
C ALA A 196 -16.02 25.07 -5.11
N ASP A 197 -15.43 24.74 -6.27
CA ASP A 197 -16.17 24.59 -7.54
C ASP A 197 -17.00 23.29 -7.60
N GLY A 198 -16.90 22.44 -6.56
CA GLY A 198 -17.62 21.18 -6.43
C GLY A 198 -16.82 19.96 -6.91
N PRO A 199 -17.42 18.75 -6.85
CA PRO A 199 -16.73 17.54 -7.25
C PRO A 199 -16.34 17.53 -8.73
N PHE A 200 -15.11 17.12 -8.99
CA PHE A 200 -14.56 16.89 -10.32
C PHE A 200 -15.01 15.52 -10.83
N GLN A 201 -15.48 15.48 -12.07
CA GLN A 201 -15.88 14.23 -12.70
C GLN A 201 -14.64 13.49 -13.20
N ARG A 202 -14.45 12.28 -12.69
CA ARG A 202 -13.38 11.38 -13.10
C ARG A 202 -13.74 10.64 -14.38
N GLU A 203 -12.74 10.38 -15.22
CA GLU A 203 -12.91 9.60 -16.44
C GLU A 203 -13.33 8.16 -16.13
N VAL A 204 -14.43 7.72 -16.74
CA VAL A 204 -14.86 6.31 -16.72
C VAL A 204 -14.09 5.56 -17.78
N LYS A 205 -13.33 4.55 -17.35
CA LYS A 205 -12.56 3.68 -18.25
C LYS A 205 -13.46 2.75 -19.09
N PRO A 206 -13.00 2.34 -20.28
CA PRO A 206 -13.74 1.39 -21.12
C PRO A 206 -14.09 0.10 -20.37
N ASP A 207 -15.23 -0.49 -20.70
CA ASP A 207 -15.76 -1.70 -20.04
C ASP A 207 -14.74 -2.87 -19.99
N ALA A 208 -13.93 -3.02 -21.04
CA ALA A 208 -12.89 -4.05 -21.08
C ALA A 208 -11.81 -3.85 -20.02
N VAL A 209 -11.41 -2.61 -19.75
CA VAL A 209 -10.43 -2.26 -18.71
C VAL A 209 -11.02 -2.53 -17.33
N TYR A 210 -12.25 -2.05 -17.10
CA TYR A 210 -12.98 -2.29 -15.85
C TYR A 210 -13.12 -3.80 -15.56
N ARG A 211 -13.53 -4.61 -16.54
CA ARG A 211 -13.67 -6.07 -16.37
C ARG A 211 -12.34 -6.76 -16.06
N GLN A 212 -11.24 -6.28 -16.61
CA GLN A 212 -9.91 -6.81 -16.28
C GLN A 212 -9.59 -6.53 -14.81
N ASN A 213 -9.77 -5.28 -14.36
CA ASN A 213 -9.55 -4.90 -12.97
C ASN A 213 -10.49 -5.65 -12.01
N LEU A 214 -11.75 -5.86 -12.41
CA LEU A 214 -12.73 -6.64 -11.65
C LEU A 214 -12.30 -8.11 -11.50
N ALA A 215 -11.70 -8.71 -12.53
CA ALA A 215 -11.14 -10.06 -12.43
C ALA A 215 -10.00 -10.12 -11.40
N ASP A 216 -9.14 -9.09 -11.36
CA ASP A 216 -8.08 -8.98 -10.35
C ASP A 216 -8.64 -8.78 -8.94
N LEU A 217 -9.72 -7.99 -8.79
CA LEU A 217 -10.46 -7.89 -7.53
C LEU A 217 -10.96 -9.27 -7.09
N GLY A 218 -11.58 -10.04 -7.98
CA GLY A 218 -12.03 -11.40 -7.69
C GLY A 218 -10.90 -12.30 -7.16
N ARG A 219 -9.67 -12.18 -7.71
CA ARG A 219 -8.50 -12.91 -7.19
C ARG A 219 -8.10 -12.45 -5.77
N ILE A 220 -8.24 -11.16 -5.47
CA ILE A 220 -7.97 -10.61 -4.13
C ILE A 220 -9.01 -11.12 -3.13
N LEU A 221 -10.30 -11.08 -3.48
CA LEU A 221 -11.38 -11.58 -2.61
C LEU A 221 -11.20 -13.07 -2.29
N ALA A 222 -10.85 -13.88 -3.30
CA ALA A 222 -10.56 -15.30 -3.12
C ALA A 222 -9.35 -15.57 -2.20
N LEU A 223 -8.30 -14.73 -2.27
CA LEU A 223 -7.18 -14.79 -1.32
C LEU A 223 -7.62 -14.47 0.12
N CYS A 224 -8.46 -13.46 0.31
CA CYS A 224 -9.00 -13.15 1.62
C CYS A 224 -9.78 -14.34 2.20
N GLU A 225 -10.61 -15.00 1.39
CA GLU A 225 -11.33 -16.21 1.80
C GLU A 225 -10.37 -17.37 2.16
N GLU A 226 -9.34 -17.62 1.33
CA GLU A 226 -8.34 -18.67 1.58
C GLU A 226 -7.64 -18.51 2.93
N TYR A 227 -7.36 -17.26 3.33
CA TYR A 227 -6.66 -16.93 4.58
C TYR A 227 -7.59 -16.53 5.74
N GLY A 228 -8.90 -16.59 5.54
CA GLY A 228 -9.90 -16.31 6.57
C GLY A 228 -10.02 -14.83 6.98
N ALA A 229 -9.62 -13.90 6.12
CA ALA A 229 -9.80 -12.47 6.34
C ALA A 229 -11.11 -11.98 5.68
N LEU A 230 -11.80 -11.03 6.31
CA LEU A 230 -12.96 -10.37 5.70
C LEU A 230 -12.50 -9.35 4.65
N PRO A 231 -12.86 -9.49 3.35
CA PRO A 231 -12.57 -8.45 2.38
C PRO A 231 -13.58 -7.29 2.46
N VAL A 232 -13.05 -6.07 2.48
CA VAL A 232 -13.85 -4.83 2.55
C VAL A 232 -13.38 -3.88 1.45
N VAL A 233 -14.19 -3.75 0.40
CA VAL A 233 -13.93 -2.90 -0.76
C VAL A 233 -14.46 -1.50 -0.48
N VAL A 234 -13.62 -0.47 -0.62
CA VAL A 234 -13.96 0.88 -0.16
C VAL A 234 -13.59 1.95 -1.18
N PHE A 235 -14.43 2.99 -1.28
CA PHE A 235 -14.05 4.28 -1.86
C PHE A 235 -13.84 5.30 -0.76
N HIS A 236 -12.71 6.00 -0.82
CA HIS A 236 -12.37 7.06 0.11
C HIS A 236 -13.19 8.33 -0.12
N PRO A 237 -13.35 9.19 0.89
CA PRO A 237 -13.82 10.56 0.71
C PRO A 237 -13.01 11.26 -0.38
N THR A 238 -13.66 11.68 -1.46
CA THR A 238 -12.95 12.29 -2.58
C THR A 238 -13.81 13.27 -3.37
N TYR A 239 -13.16 14.31 -3.87
CA TYR A 239 -13.73 15.24 -4.84
C TYR A 239 -13.53 14.78 -6.29
N SER A 240 -12.72 13.76 -6.55
CA SER A 240 -12.57 13.12 -7.86
C SER A 240 -13.55 11.95 -8.00
N GLN A 241 -14.80 12.28 -8.31
CA GLN A 241 -15.91 11.32 -8.25
C GLN A 241 -16.21 10.66 -9.59
N LEU A 242 -16.57 9.39 -9.52
CA LEU A 242 -17.18 8.67 -10.64
C LEU A 242 -18.68 9.02 -10.72
N PRO A 243 -19.34 8.80 -11.87
CA PRO A 243 -20.79 8.87 -11.95
C PRO A 243 -21.46 7.86 -11.00
N ALA A 244 -22.57 8.25 -10.37
CA ALA A 244 -23.27 7.43 -9.37
C ALA A 244 -23.59 5.99 -9.83
N GLN A 245 -23.89 5.80 -11.11
CA GLN A 245 -24.14 4.49 -11.71
C GLN A 245 -22.95 3.53 -11.62
N GLU A 246 -21.72 4.06 -11.61
CA GLU A 246 -20.50 3.24 -11.52
C GLU A 246 -20.32 2.69 -10.11
N TYR A 247 -20.61 3.47 -9.07
CA TYR A 247 -20.59 2.98 -7.68
C TYR A 247 -21.63 1.88 -7.46
N GLU A 248 -22.84 2.02 -8.01
CA GLU A 248 -23.87 0.98 -7.92
C GLU A 248 -23.52 -0.27 -8.73
N ARG A 249 -22.89 -0.09 -9.90
CA ARG A 249 -22.33 -1.20 -10.67
C ARG A 249 -21.28 -1.96 -9.86
N ILE A 250 -20.33 -1.25 -9.26
CA ILE A 250 -19.26 -1.85 -8.46
C ILE A 250 -19.86 -2.59 -7.25
N ARG A 251 -20.82 -1.99 -6.54
CA ARG A 251 -21.54 -2.65 -5.44
C ARG A 251 -22.11 -3.99 -5.87
N SER A 252 -22.81 -4.02 -7.00
CA SER A 252 -23.40 -5.25 -7.56
C SER A 252 -22.33 -6.26 -7.95
N ASP A 253 -21.27 -5.82 -8.61
CA ASP A 253 -20.19 -6.69 -9.09
C ASP A 253 -19.38 -7.30 -7.93
N VAL A 254 -19.09 -6.53 -6.87
CA VAL A 254 -18.43 -7.04 -5.65
C VAL A 254 -19.28 -8.12 -4.98
N ALA A 255 -20.58 -7.87 -4.80
CA ALA A 255 -21.49 -8.84 -4.21
C ALA A 255 -21.64 -10.12 -5.07
N ALA A 256 -21.51 -9.99 -6.39
CA ALA A 256 -21.54 -11.12 -7.31
C ALA A 256 -20.23 -11.94 -7.31
N LEU A 257 -19.08 -11.30 -7.08
CA LEU A 257 -17.79 -11.97 -6.96
C LEU A 257 -17.67 -12.77 -5.65
N ASP A 258 -18.06 -12.15 -4.53
CA ASP A 258 -18.07 -12.79 -3.21
C ASP A 258 -19.19 -12.19 -2.34
N PRO A 259 -20.25 -12.97 -2.02
CA PRO A 259 -21.34 -12.51 -1.16
C PRO A 259 -20.92 -12.13 0.27
N LYS A 260 -19.75 -12.57 0.75
CA LYS A 260 -19.21 -12.20 2.06
C LYS A 260 -18.49 -10.86 2.03
N ALA A 261 -17.96 -10.46 0.87
CA ALA A 261 -17.27 -9.19 0.71
C ALA A 261 -18.20 -8.02 1.03
N LYS A 262 -17.67 -7.03 1.74
CA LYS A 262 -18.39 -5.79 2.04
C LYS A 262 -17.97 -4.71 1.06
N TYR A 263 -18.91 -3.86 0.68
CA TYR A 263 -18.65 -2.70 -0.17
C TYR A 263 -19.20 -1.44 0.50
N PHE A 264 -18.32 -0.45 0.67
CA PHE A 264 -18.68 0.85 1.22
C PHE A 264 -18.21 1.97 0.32
N ASP A 265 -19.13 2.87 0.00
CA ASP A 265 -18.84 4.09 -0.74
C ASP A 265 -18.87 5.28 0.23
N TRP A 266 -17.69 5.84 0.51
CA TRP A 266 -17.53 7.04 1.33
C TRP A 266 -17.17 8.27 0.49
N SER A 267 -17.18 8.16 -0.84
CA SER A 267 -16.74 9.23 -1.75
C SER A 267 -17.47 10.56 -1.53
N SER A 268 -18.75 10.50 -1.20
CA SER A 268 -19.60 11.67 -0.93
C SER A 268 -19.84 11.93 0.56
N GLN A 269 -19.31 11.11 1.47
CA GLN A 269 -19.56 11.19 2.92
C GLN A 269 -18.70 12.23 3.65
N ILE A 270 -18.34 13.32 2.96
CA ILE A 270 -17.36 14.32 3.43
C ILE A 270 -17.80 14.93 4.77
N THR A 271 -18.95 15.61 4.79
CA THR A 271 -19.43 16.31 5.99
C THR A 271 -19.85 15.35 7.10
N SER A 272 -20.36 14.15 6.78
CA SER A 272 -20.75 13.15 7.79
C SER A 272 -19.56 12.56 8.54
N ILE A 273 -18.38 12.54 7.91
CA ILE A 273 -17.11 12.16 8.55
C ILE A 273 -16.54 13.32 9.38
N GLY A 274 -17.05 14.55 9.18
CA GLY A 274 -16.55 15.77 9.81
C GLY A 274 -15.49 16.49 8.97
N LEU A 275 -15.34 16.12 7.71
CA LEU A 275 -14.40 16.78 6.81
C LEU A 275 -14.99 18.08 6.25
N ASP A 276 -14.16 19.12 6.19
CA ASP A 276 -14.42 20.36 5.45
C ASP A 276 -13.63 20.31 4.13
N PRO A 277 -14.31 20.30 2.98
CA PRO A 277 -13.67 20.32 1.66
C PRO A 277 -12.60 21.40 1.51
N THR A 278 -12.87 22.59 2.04
CA THR A 278 -12.04 23.79 1.89
C THR A 278 -10.80 23.77 2.78
N LEU A 279 -10.68 22.81 3.69
CA LEU A 279 -9.57 22.70 4.64
C LEU A 279 -8.82 21.38 4.56
N HIS A 280 -9.48 20.30 4.13
CA HIS A 280 -8.99 18.93 4.37
C HIS A 280 -8.57 18.17 3.11
N PHE A 281 -8.51 18.83 1.96
CA PHE A 281 -8.10 18.22 0.68
C PHE A 281 -6.82 18.86 0.17
N PHE A 282 -5.82 18.02 -0.11
CA PHE A 282 -4.57 18.44 -0.74
C PHE A 282 -4.77 18.73 -2.24
N ASP A 283 -5.57 17.88 -2.89
CA ASP A 283 -6.01 17.99 -4.27
C ASP A 283 -7.43 17.39 -4.40
N PRO A 284 -8.06 17.36 -5.59
CA PRO A 284 -9.39 16.76 -5.74
C PRO A 284 -9.48 15.28 -5.35
N GLY A 285 -8.38 14.53 -5.41
CA GLY A 285 -8.33 13.11 -5.07
C GLY A 285 -8.15 12.87 -3.58
N HIS A 286 -7.12 13.49 -2.99
CA HIS A 286 -6.51 13.10 -1.72
C HIS A 286 -6.85 14.05 -0.57
N LEU A 287 -7.02 13.47 0.62
CA LEU A 287 -7.02 14.25 1.85
C LEU A 287 -5.62 14.82 2.10
N ASN A 288 -5.57 15.98 2.74
CA ASN A 288 -4.33 16.44 3.36
C ASN A 288 -4.19 15.83 4.76
N ARG A 289 -3.09 16.15 5.44
CA ARG A 289 -2.82 15.67 6.80
C ARG A 289 -3.97 15.92 7.77
N ALA A 290 -4.50 17.14 7.81
CA ALA A 290 -5.61 17.49 8.69
C ALA A 290 -6.90 16.68 8.38
N GLY A 291 -7.15 16.40 7.10
CA GLY A 291 -8.24 15.51 6.69
C GLY A 291 -8.02 14.06 7.12
N ALA A 292 -6.82 13.53 6.91
CA ALA A 292 -6.45 12.19 7.35
C ALA A 292 -6.56 12.01 8.87
N ASP A 293 -6.26 13.07 9.64
CA ASP A 293 -6.36 13.07 11.11
C ASP A 293 -7.79 12.93 11.62
N LEU A 294 -8.78 13.34 10.83
CA LEU A 294 -10.20 13.13 11.11
C LEU A 294 -10.71 11.80 10.55
N PHE A 295 -10.32 11.47 9.32
CA PHE A 295 -10.79 10.28 8.64
C PHE A 295 -10.27 8.98 9.27
N SER A 296 -9.03 8.97 9.75
CA SER A 296 -8.41 7.74 10.29
C SER A 296 -9.12 7.24 11.56
N PRO A 297 -9.33 8.04 12.63
CA PRO A 297 -10.13 7.61 13.78
C PRO A 297 -11.54 7.17 13.37
N TRP A 298 -12.18 7.85 12.42
CA TRP A 298 -13.49 7.49 11.91
C TRP A 298 -13.49 6.09 11.28
N VAL A 299 -12.49 5.76 10.45
CA VAL A 299 -12.33 4.41 9.87
C VAL A 299 -12.19 3.37 10.99
N GLY A 300 -11.35 3.62 12.01
CA GLY A 300 -11.17 2.69 13.12
C GLY A 300 -12.48 2.41 13.87
N ILE A 301 -13.24 3.47 14.18
CA ILE A 301 -14.54 3.37 14.85
C ILE A 301 -15.55 2.63 13.97
N PHE A 302 -15.55 2.90 12.66
CA PHE A 302 -16.38 2.19 11.70
C PHE A 302 -16.06 0.69 11.68
N LEU A 303 -14.78 0.31 11.60
CA LEU A 303 -14.34 -1.10 11.65
C LEU A 303 -14.80 -1.78 12.94
N THR A 304 -14.73 -1.09 14.08
CA THR A 304 -15.12 -1.62 15.39
C THR A 304 -16.63 -1.80 15.50
N ASN A 305 -17.41 -0.79 15.10
CA ASN A 305 -18.85 -0.75 15.36
C ASN A 305 -19.68 -1.45 14.28
N GLU A 306 -19.31 -1.28 13.00
CA GLU A 306 -20.09 -1.79 11.87
C GLU A 306 -19.61 -3.15 11.38
N LEU A 307 -18.33 -3.45 11.58
CA LEU A 307 -17.70 -4.69 11.14
C LEU A 307 -17.22 -5.59 12.28
N GLU A 308 -17.43 -5.18 13.53
CA GLU A 308 -17.11 -5.94 14.74
C GLU A 308 -15.64 -6.43 14.77
N VAL A 309 -14.72 -5.59 14.27
CA VAL A 309 -13.27 -5.86 14.32
C VAL A 309 -12.74 -5.37 15.66
N PHE A 310 -12.09 -6.26 16.42
CA PHE A 310 -11.58 -5.94 17.76
C PHE A 310 -10.07 -6.10 17.84
N PRO A 311 -9.37 -5.30 18.67
CA PRO A 311 -7.93 -5.43 18.82
C PRO A 311 -7.48 -6.81 19.28
N ARG A 312 -6.46 -7.37 18.62
CA ARG A 312 -5.81 -8.58 19.12
C ARG A 312 -4.88 -8.27 20.30
N ALA A 313 -4.58 -9.30 21.09
CA ALA A 313 -3.59 -9.18 22.15
C ALA A 313 -2.19 -8.90 21.57
N GLN A 314 -1.50 -7.93 22.16
CA GLN A 314 -0.14 -7.53 21.77
C GLN A 314 0.86 -7.89 22.88
N THR A 315 2.12 -8.10 22.49
CA THR A 315 3.22 -8.12 23.48
C THR A 315 3.37 -6.73 24.09
N GLU A 316 3.95 -6.64 25.29
CA GLU A 316 4.19 -5.35 25.94
C GLU A 316 5.08 -4.43 25.08
N GLU A 317 6.10 -5.01 24.45
CA GLU A 317 6.99 -4.30 23.53
C GLU A 317 6.24 -3.75 22.31
N ASN A 318 5.41 -4.56 21.65
CA ASN A 318 4.68 -4.10 20.47
C ASN A 318 3.61 -3.06 20.83
N ALA A 319 2.92 -3.26 21.96
CA ALA A 319 1.97 -2.26 22.46
C ALA A 319 2.66 -0.93 22.80
N ALA A 320 3.88 -0.96 23.35
CA ALA A 320 4.66 0.24 23.59
C ALA A 320 5.07 0.93 22.28
N ALA A 321 5.48 0.17 21.27
CA ALA A 321 5.79 0.71 19.94
C ALA A 321 4.58 1.39 19.29
N TRP A 322 3.39 0.79 19.39
CA TRP A 322 2.15 1.38 18.89
C TRP A 322 1.73 2.65 19.64
N ARG A 323 1.86 2.70 20.96
CA ARG A 323 1.65 3.93 21.75
C ARG A 323 2.62 5.04 21.33
N ALA A 324 3.91 4.73 21.17
CA ALA A 324 4.90 5.70 20.70
C ALA A 324 4.60 6.20 19.27
N SER A 325 4.03 5.34 18.41
CA SER A 325 3.57 5.70 17.07
C SER A 325 2.40 6.68 17.12
N ALA A 326 1.40 6.43 17.97
CA ALA A 326 0.28 7.35 18.19
C ALA A 326 0.75 8.70 18.74
N GLU A 327 1.61 8.68 19.78
CA GLU A 327 2.18 9.89 20.39
C GLU A 327 2.94 10.75 19.38
N HIS A 328 3.73 10.14 18.48
CA HIS A 328 4.44 10.85 17.41
C HIS A 328 3.50 11.72 16.58
N TRP A 329 2.35 11.17 16.18
CA TRP A 329 1.38 11.85 15.32
C TRP A 329 0.47 12.84 16.06
N LEU A 330 0.22 12.62 17.35
CA LEU A 330 -0.51 13.58 18.18
C LEU A 330 0.34 14.81 18.55
N GLN A 331 1.67 14.66 18.59
CA GLN A 331 2.60 15.74 18.92
C GLN A 331 3.18 16.45 17.69
N ALA A 332 3.07 15.85 16.51
CA ALA A 332 3.45 16.47 15.26
C ALA A 332 2.55 17.69 15.00
N VAL A 333 3.03 18.88 15.38
CA VAL A 333 2.39 20.14 14.99
C VAL A 333 2.50 20.24 13.46
N PRO A 334 1.42 20.51 12.71
CA PRO A 334 1.51 20.77 11.28
C PRO A 334 2.57 21.83 11.05
N SER A 335 3.56 21.57 10.20
CA SER A 335 4.60 22.54 9.92
C SER A 335 3.94 23.78 9.32
N GLU A 336 3.88 24.88 10.06
CA GLU A 336 3.58 26.18 9.47
C GLU A 336 4.62 26.42 8.37
N GLN A 337 4.13 26.54 7.14
CA GLN A 337 4.93 26.70 5.92
C GLN A 337 5.91 27.88 6.08
N GLU A 338 7.23 27.61 5.87
CA GLU A 338 8.21 28.65 5.52
C GLU A 338 8.17 28.95 4.02
#